data_AF-A0A9E2D7P3-F1
#
_entry.id   AF-A0A9E2D7P3-F1
#
_cell.length_a   1.000
_cell.length_b   1.000
_cell.length_c   1.000
_cell.angle_alpha   90.00
_cell.angle_beta   90.00
_cell.angle_gamma   90.00
#
_symmetry.space_group_name_H-M   'P 1'
#
loop_
_entity.id
_entity.type
_entity.pdbx_description
1 polymer ?
#
loop_
_entity_poly.entity_id
_entity_poly.type
_entity_poly.pdbx_seq_one_letter_code
_entity_poly.pdbx_strand_id
1 'polypeptide(L)'
;MEKFLICFFFVSALLQGAPEAEAQHQQTDAFYVVNVESAHTEKEAISKTEALVKAGEKAAYLWIPDYASLGGARLYCVYIGPYSTQNECETAVERLKKSYPAAYGLLVSQEVKRVQINGKGKVVIMYPRTSQQTGFVLRAKAADNSSQAKNTAAARPSTDISVFGKKGQVFIANVPGDAHLIDKANFTKLGIPADAVSACEAHGDGSDDYFYCINSDVGLMIFRGWFEAGQTGEGLHWEKIREILH
;
A
#
# COMPACT_ATOMS: atom_id res chain seq x y z
N MET A 1 39.56 -5.68 -78.58
CA MET A 1 39.91 -5.80 -77.15
C MET A 1 38.58 -5.83 -76.40
N GLU A 2 37.99 -7.00 -76.13
CA GLU A 2 38.27 -7.90 -74.98
C GLU A 2 38.15 -7.13 -73.63
N LYS A 3 37.37 -7.52 -72.60
CA LYS A 3 36.97 -8.85 -72.12
C LYS A 3 35.80 -8.74 -71.10
N PHE A 4 35.05 -9.85 -70.98
CA PHE A 4 34.14 -10.26 -69.90
C PHE A 4 34.85 -10.43 -68.54
N LEU A 5 34.14 -10.26 -67.41
CA LEU A 5 34.08 -11.29 -66.34
C LEU A 5 32.92 -11.05 -65.34
N ILE A 6 32.14 -12.11 -65.12
CA ILE A 6 31.13 -12.32 -64.09
C ILE A 6 31.80 -13.08 -62.93
N CYS A 7 31.43 -12.79 -61.68
CA CYS A 7 31.48 -13.79 -60.60
C CYS A 7 30.27 -13.64 -59.66
N PHE A 8 29.43 -14.67 -59.66
CA PHE A 8 28.38 -14.99 -58.68
C PHE A 8 28.97 -15.91 -57.61
N PHE A 9 28.64 -15.68 -56.33
CA PHE A 9 28.45 -16.69 -55.26
C PHE A 9 27.56 -16.00 -54.19
N PHE A 10 26.26 -16.35 -54.05
CA PHE A 10 25.67 -17.22 -53.02
C PHE A 10 26.25 -16.96 -51.60
N VAL A 11 25.48 -16.60 -50.57
CA VAL A 11 24.54 -17.48 -49.83
C VAL A 11 23.49 -16.68 -49.05
N SER A 12 22.25 -17.20 -49.11
CA SER A 12 21.10 -17.06 -48.22
C SER A 12 21.34 -16.53 -46.79
N ALA A 13 20.69 -15.42 -46.43
CA ALA A 13 20.37 -15.11 -45.04
C ALA A 13 18.87 -15.37 -44.83
N LEU A 14 18.61 -16.51 -44.18
CA LEU A 14 17.35 -16.93 -43.61
C LEU A 14 16.77 -15.84 -42.68
N LEU A 15 15.43 -15.77 -42.64
CA LEU A 15 14.63 -15.08 -41.61
C LEU A 15 15.27 -15.20 -40.21
N GLN A 16 15.71 -14.09 -39.64
CA GLN A 16 15.83 -13.92 -38.19
C GLN A 16 15.54 -12.48 -37.80
N GLY A 17 14.59 -12.32 -36.87
CA GLY A 17 14.47 -11.15 -36.00
C GLY A 17 13.69 -9.96 -36.57
N ALA A 18 12.36 -10.03 -36.55
CA ALA A 18 11.62 -8.81 -36.22
C ALA A 18 12.14 -8.31 -34.86
N PRO A 19 12.30 -6.99 -34.64
CA PRO A 19 12.62 -6.50 -33.31
C PRO A 19 11.43 -6.85 -32.39
N GLU A 20 11.59 -7.91 -31.61
CA GLU A 20 10.78 -8.12 -30.42
C GLU A 20 10.92 -6.84 -29.60
N ALA A 21 9.79 -6.22 -29.27
CA ALA A 21 9.76 -5.09 -28.36
C ALA A 21 10.29 -5.58 -27.02
N GLU A 22 11.58 -5.39 -26.78
CA GLU A 22 12.23 -5.67 -25.51
C GLU A 22 11.51 -4.83 -24.45
N ALA A 23 10.71 -5.50 -23.61
CA ALA A 23 10.14 -4.93 -22.41
C ALA A 23 11.32 -4.52 -21.51
N GLN A 24 11.68 -3.23 -21.56
CA GLN A 24 12.74 -2.66 -20.75
C GLN A 24 12.34 -2.76 -19.28
N HIS A 25 12.87 -3.78 -18.60
CA HIS A 25 12.77 -3.93 -17.16
C HIS A 25 13.78 -2.98 -16.51
N GLN A 26 13.48 -1.69 -16.54
CA GLN A 26 14.20 -0.68 -15.78
C GLN A 26 13.70 -0.68 -14.34
N GLN A 27 14.64 -0.52 -13.42
CA GLN A 27 14.42 -0.26 -12.02
C GLN A 27 13.55 0.99 -11.89
N THR A 28 12.24 0.80 -11.75
CA THR A 28 11.27 1.90 -11.83
C THR A 28 11.07 2.50 -10.45
N ASP A 29 11.39 3.80 -10.35
CA ASP A 29 10.89 4.64 -9.26
C ASP A 29 9.38 4.48 -9.15
N ALA A 30 8.84 4.44 -7.93
CA ALA A 30 7.42 4.26 -7.70
C ALA A 30 6.60 5.37 -8.37
N PHE A 31 5.50 5.00 -9.04
CA PHE A 31 4.64 5.96 -9.75
C PHE A 31 3.16 5.62 -9.58
N TYR A 32 2.30 6.60 -9.82
CA TYR A 32 0.86 6.41 -9.73
C TYR A 32 0.24 6.26 -11.12
N VAL A 33 -0.82 5.46 -11.22
CA VAL A 33 -1.60 5.28 -12.44
C VAL A 33 -3.08 5.26 -12.13
N VAL A 34 -3.93 5.58 -13.10
CA VAL A 34 -5.38 5.36 -13.00
C VAL A 34 -5.74 4.12 -13.82
N ASN A 35 -6.03 3.01 -13.15
CA ASN A 35 -6.55 1.82 -13.79
C ASN A 35 -7.96 2.10 -14.31
N VAL A 36 -8.19 1.83 -15.58
CA VAL A 36 -9.51 1.98 -16.23
C VAL A 36 -10.09 0.62 -16.62
N GLU A 37 -9.25 -0.34 -17.03
CA GLU A 37 -9.67 -1.66 -17.44
C GLU A 37 -8.61 -2.72 -17.13
N SER A 38 -9.02 -3.99 -17.08
CA SER A 38 -8.12 -5.12 -16.99
C SER A 38 -8.25 -6.02 -18.21
N ALA A 39 -7.18 -6.75 -18.54
CA ALA A 39 -7.13 -7.67 -19.67
C ALA A 39 -6.47 -8.99 -19.27
N HIS A 40 -6.93 -10.10 -19.84
CA HIS A 40 -6.38 -11.43 -19.55
C HIS A 40 -5.16 -11.78 -20.41
N THR A 41 -5.01 -11.11 -21.55
CA THR A 41 -3.93 -11.35 -22.50
C THR A 41 -3.29 -10.03 -22.92
N GLU A 42 -2.02 -10.08 -23.32
CA GLU A 42 -1.32 -8.88 -23.78
C GLU A 42 -1.98 -8.27 -25.01
N LYS A 43 -2.42 -9.11 -25.95
CA LYS A 43 -3.12 -8.66 -27.16
C LYS A 43 -4.39 -7.85 -26.84
N GLU A 44 -5.16 -8.29 -25.84
CA GLU A 44 -6.32 -7.55 -25.36
C GLU A 44 -5.90 -6.22 -24.70
N ALA A 45 -4.84 -6.22 -23.90
CA ALA A 45 -4.30 -5.02 -23.27
C ALA A 45 -3.84 -3.97 -24.30
N ILE A 46 -3.15 -4.41 -25.36
CA ILE A 46 -2.75 -3.56 -26.50
C ILE A 46 -3.98 -2.95 -27.15
N SER A 47 -4.99 -3.77 -27.51
CA SER A 47 -6.19 -3.28 -28.19
C SER A 47 -6.96 -2.25 -27.35
N LYS A 48 -7.06 -2.45 -26.03
CA LYS A 48 -7.73 -1.51 -25.11
C LYS A 48 -6.92 -0.22 -24.95
N THR A 49 -5.60 -0.34 -24.84
CA THR A 49 -4.70 0.82 -24.75
C THR A 49 -4.81 1.69 -26.01
N GLU A 50 -4.80 1.09 -27.20
CA GLU A 50 -4.99 1.81 -28.45
C GLU A 50 -6.33 2.55 -28.53
N ALA A 51 -7.40 1.98 -27.99
CA ALA A 51 -8.70 2.64 -27.96
C ALA A 51 -8.67 3.91 -27.09
N LEU A 52 -8.00 3.85 -25.94
CA LEU A 52 -7.81 5.01 -25.05
C LEU A 52 -6.92 6.08 -25.70
N VAL A 53 -5.83 5.67 -26.36
CA VAL A 53 -4.95 6.59 -27.09
C VAL A 53 -5.70 7.27 -28.24
N LYS A 54 -6.54 6.54 -28.99
CA LYS A 54 -7.40 7.10 -30.04
C LYS A 54 -8.44 8.08 -29.49
N ALA A 55 -8.88 7.89 -28.24
CA ALA A 55 -9.74 8.83 -27.52
C ALA A 55 -8.99 10.05 -26.97
N GLY A 56 -7.67 10.14 -27.16
CA GLY A 56 -6.84 11.26 -26.73
C GLY A 56 -6.28 11.15 -25.31
N GLU A 57 -6.43 9.99 -24.65
CA GLU A 57 -5.88 9.76 -23.32
C GLU A 57 -4.42 9.28 -23.39
N LYS A 58 -3.60 9.70 -22.43
CA LYS A 58 -2.24 9.18 -22.25
C LYS A 58 -2.31 7.83 -21.55
N ALA A 59 -2.46 6.76 -22.32
CA ALA A 59 -2.67 5.42 -21.81
C ALA A 59 -1.51 4.47 -22.12
N ALA A 60 -1.35 3.47 -21.25
CA ALA A 60 -0.41 2.37 -21.40
C ALA A 60 -0.95 1.14 -20.65
N TYR A 61 -0.22 0.03 -20.70
CA TYR A 61 -0.54 -1.17 -19.93
C TYR A 61 0.69 -1.71 -19.22
N LEU A 62 0.46 -2.51 -18.18
CA LEU A 62 1.50 -3.25 -17.46
C LEU A 62 0.99 -4.62 -17.04
N TRP A 63 1.91 -5.55 -16.81
CA TRP A 63 1.61 -6.85 -16.23
C TRP A 63 1.60 -6.74 -14.70
N ILE A 64 0.45 -7.02 -14.06
CA ILE A 64 0.27 -6.83 -12.61
C ILE A 64 1.30 -7.59 -11.76
N PRO A 65 1.64 -8.86 -12.06
CA PRO A 65 2.61 -9.63 -11.30
C PRO A 65 4.03 -9.05 -11.26
N ASP A 66 4.39 -8.15 -12.17
CA ASP A 66 5.72 -7.51 -12.17
C ASP A 66 5.87 -6.47 -11.06
N TYR A 67 4.80 -6.15 -10.33
CA TYR A 67 4.77 -5.14 -9.28
C TYR A 67 4.14 -5.66 -8.00
N ALA A 68 4.94 -5.75 -6.93
CA ALA A 68 4.52 -6.30 -5.65
C ALA A 68 3.29 -5.58 -5.04
N SER A 69 3.20 -4.26 -5.23
CA SER A 69 2.09 -3.40 -4.78
C SER A 69 0.73 -3.76 -5.39
N LEU A 70 0.68 -4.49 -6.50
CA LEU A 70 -0.55 -4.70 -7.27
C LEU A 70 -1.30 -6.00 -6.95
N GLY A 71 -0.83 -6.77 -5.96
CA GLY A 71 -1.56 -7.92 -5.42
C GLY A 71 -1.47 -9.20 -6.25
N GLY A 72 -0.58 -9.26 -7.25
CA GLY A 72 -0.19 -10.49 -7.93
C GLY A 72 -1.24 -11.15 -8.83
N ALA A 73 -2.36 -10.50 -9.11
CA ALA A 73 -3.35 -11.00 -10.05
C ALA A 73 -2.72 -11.18 -11.44
N ARG A 74 -2.93 -12.32 -12.09
CA ARG A 74 -2.40 -12.61 -13.44
C ARG A 74 -3.23 -11.94 -14.52
N LEU A 75 -3.24 -10.62 -14.53
CA LEU A 75 -3.93 -9.75 -15.47
C LEU A 75 -3.02 -8.60 -15.89
N TYR A 76 -3.33 -8.01 -17.05
CA TYR A 76 -2.79 -6.72 -17.45
C TYR A 76 -3.66 -5.60 -16.89
N CYS A 77 -3.02 -4.59 -16.31
CA CYS A 77 -3.63 -3.33 -15.90
C CYS A 77 -3.53 -2.36 -17.08
N VAL A 78 -4.67 -1.93 -17.62
CA VAL A 78 -4.74 -0.89 -18.67
C VAL A 78 -5.05 0.43 -17.96
N TYR A 79 -4.15 1.40 -18.08
CA TYR A 79 -4.16 2.59 -17.25
C TYR A 79 -3.95 3.88 -18.02
N ILE A 80 -4.38 5.00 -17.41
CA ILE A 80 -4.08 6.37 -17.84
C ILE A 80 -3.06 6.97 -16.86
N GLY A 81 -2.03 7.65 -17.38
CA GLY A 81 -0.92 8.20 -16.60
C GLY A 81 0.44 8.06 -17.33
N PRO A 82 1.56 7.88 -16.61
CA PRO A 82 1.71 7.86 -15.15
C PRO A 82 1.64 9.26 -14.52
N TYR A 83 1.47 9.31 -13.20
CA TYR A 83 1.48 10.49 -12.34
C TYR A 83 2.60 10.37 -11.31
N SER A 84 3.23 11.50 -11.00
CA SER A 84 4.43 11.53 -10.13
C SER A 84 4.08 11.57 -8.65
N THR A 85 2.90 12.10 -8.30
CA THR A 85 2.45 12.24 -6.90
C THR A 85 1.05 11.65 -6.69
N GLN A 86 0.75 11.32 -5.43
CA GLN A 86 -0.57 10.84 -5.03
C GLN A 86 -1.67 11.89 -5.36
N ASN A 87 -1.41 13.16 -5.05
CA ASN A 87 -2.36 14.25 -5.27
C ASN A 87 -2.70 14.47 -6.76
N GLU A 88 -1.72 14.30 -7.65
CA GLU A 88 -1.96 14.30 -9.10
C GLU A 88 -2.88 13.16 -9.52
N CYS A 89 -2.63 11.95 -9.00
CA CYS A 89 -3.45 10.78 -9.29
C CYS A 89 -4.87 10.92 -8.74
N GLU A 90 -5.04 11.42 -7.51
CA GLU A 90 -6.34 11.74 -6.92
C GLU A 90 -7.18 12.68 -7.80
N THR A 91 -6.55 13.76 -8.26
CA THR A 91 -7.18 14.73 -9.17
C THR A 91 -7.56 14.08 -10.50
N ALA A 92 -6.69 13.20 -11.03
CA ALA A 92 -6.96 12.46 -12.25
C ALA A 92 -8.12 11.47 -12.10
N VAL A 93 -8.21 10.75 -10.97
CA VAL A 93 -9.32 9.82 -10.69
C VAL A 93 -10.66 10.55 -10.67
N GLU A 94 -10.76 11.69 -10.00
CA GLU A 94 -11.98 12.52 -9.98
C GLU A 94 -12.41 12.96 -11.39
N ARG A 95 -11.45 13.36 -12.23
CA ARG A 95 -11.72 13.71 -13.63
C ARG A 95 -12.20 12.49 -14.42
N LEU A 96 -11.45 11.39 -14.35
CA LEU A 96 -11.64 10.21 -15.19
C LEU A 96 -12.87 9.41 -14.82
N LYS A 97 -13.31 9.41 -13.55
CA LYS A 97 -14.55 8.75 -13.12
C LYS A 97 -15.81 9.25 -13.83
N LYS A 98 -15.78 10.46 -14.39
CA LYS A 98 -16.90 11.00 -15.19
C LYS A 98 -17.09 10.22 -16.49
N SER A 99 -16.00 9.76 -17.10
CA SER A 99 -16.00 9.00 -18.37
C SER A 99 -15.84 7.49 -18.13
N TYR A 100 -15.17 7.11 -17.06
CA TYR A 100 -14.83 5.73 -16.68
C TYR A 100 -15.26 5.49 -15.23
N PRO A 101 -16.54 5.21 -14.95
CA PRO A 101 -17.06 5.15 -13.57
C PRO A 101 -16.36 4.13 -12.66
N ALA A 102 -15.80 3.07 -13.25
CA ALA A 102 -15.07 2.02 -12.54
C ALA A 102 -13.58 2.35 -12.30
N ALA A 103 -13.08 3.49 -12.80
CA ALA A 103 -11.67 3.83 -12.70
C ALA A 103 -11.22 4.09 -11.25
N TYR A 104 -10.00 3.69 -10.94
CA TYR A 104 -9.38 3.95 -9.64
C TYR A 104 -7.87 4.08 -9.77
N GLY A 105 -7.26 4.86 -8.90
CA GLY A 105 -5.82 5.07 -8.86
C GLY A 105 -5.10 3.94 -8.12
N LEU A 106 -3.87 3.68 -8.53
CA LEU A 106 -2.97 2.69 -7.94
C LEU A 106 -1.57 3.28 -7.82
N LEU A 107 -0.87 2.95 -6.72
CA LEU A 107 0.59 3.04 -6.67
C LEU A 107 1.19 1.79 -7.32
N VAL A 108 2.06 2.00 -8.28
CA VAL A 108 2.84 0.98 -8.97
C VAL A 108 4.27 1.05 -8.44
N SER A 109 4.66 0.03 -7.69
CA SER A 109 5.98 -0.06 -7.04
C SER A 109 6.35 -1.51 -6.70
N GLN A 110 7.62 -1.71 -6.37
CA GLN A 110 8.14 -2.97 -5.83
C GLN A 110 7.94 -3.11 -4.31
N GLU A 111 7.38 -2.10 -3.64
CA GLU A 111 6.97 -2.24 -2.25
C GLU A 111 5.70 -3.09 -2.17
N VAL A 112 5.64 -3.99 -1.19
CA VAL A 112 4.48 -4.83 -0.90
C VAL A 112 3.44 -4.01 -0.11
N LYS A 113 3.12 -2.84 -0.64
CA LYS A 113 2.20 -1.86 -0.08
C LYS A 113 1.25 -1.46 -1.19
N ARG A 114 -0.02 -1.85 -1.05
CA ARG A 114 -1.05 -1.49 -2.03
C ARG A 114 -1.67 -0.17 -1.64
N VAL A 115 -1.57 0.83 -2.51
CA VAL A 115 -2.29 2.09 -2.37
C VAL A 115 -3.34 2.14 -3.46
N GLN A 116 -4.62 2.28 -3.08
CA GLN A 116 -5.74 2.44 -3.98
C GLN A 116 -6.41 3.79 -3.75
N ILE A 117 -6.67 4.53 -4.82
CA ILE A 117 -7.22 5.89 -4.78
C ILE A 117 -8.59 5.89 -5.45
N ASN A 118 -9.64 6.18 -4.70
CA ASN A 118 -11.02 6.17 -5.19
C ASN A 118 -11.59 7.58 -5.44
N GLY A 119 -10.74 8.61 -5.40
CA GLY A 119 -11.09 10.02 -5.55
C GLY A 119 -10.24 10.88 -4.62
N LYS A 120 -10.45 12.18 -4.63
CA LYS A 120 -9.70 13.12 -3.78
C LYS A 120 -9.96 12.83 -2.30
N GLY A 121 -8.90 12.71 -1.50
CA GLY A 121 -8.95 12.32 -0.08
C GLY A 121 -9.36 10.87 0.19
N LYS A 122 -9.75 10.10 -0.83
CA LYS A 122 -10.30 8.74 -0.70
C LYS A 122 -9.25 7.68 -1.00
N VAL A 123 -8.22 7.64 -0.17
CA VAL A 123 -7.07 6.75 -0.33
C VAL A 123 -7.14 5.59 0.66
N VAL A 124 -7.03 4.36 0.15
CA VAL A 124 -7.01 3.13 0.93
C VAL A 124 -5.64 2.49 0.78
N ILE A 125 -4.96 2.28 1.90
CA ILE A 125 -3.67 1.59 1.96
C ILE A 125 -3.93 0.19 2.51
N MET A 126 -3.46 -0.84 1.81
CA MET A 126 -3.59 -2.25 2.18
C MET A 126 -2.20 -2.89 2.20
N TYR A 127 -1.94 -3.71 3.22
CA TYR A 127 -0.73 -4.52 3.30
C TYR A 127 -1.15 -5.98 3.10
N PRO A 128 -0.61 -6.69 2.10
CA PRO A 128 -1.04 -8.06 1.87
C PRO A 128 -0.68 -8.92 3.07
N ARG A 129 -1.61 -9.81 3.45
CA ARG A 129 -1.36 -10.82 4.46
C ARG A 129 -0.23 -11.72 3.97
N THR A 130 0.96 -11.57 4.53
CA THR A 130 1.87 -12.72 4.66
C THR A 130 1.11 -13.81 5.40
N SER A 131 1.19 -15.05 4.90
CA SER A 131 0.42 -16.22 5.33
C SER A 131 0.71 -16.69 6.76
N GLN A 132 1.24 -15.82 7.61
CA GLN A 132 1.31 -16.02 9.04
C GLN A 132 0.39 -15.02 9.72
N GLN A 133 -0.79 -15.48 10.14
CA GLN A 133 -1.33 -15.04 11.42
C GLN A 133 -0.28 -15.40 12.48
N THR A 134 0.78 -14.59 12.57
CA THR A 134 1.60 -14.55 13.74
C THR A 134 0.68 -14.03 14.83
N GLY A 135 0.56 -14.79 15.93
CA GLY A 135 -0.39 -14.55 17.01
C GLY A 135 -0.10 -13.29 17.83
N PHE A 136 0.26 -12.19 17.16
CA PHE A 136 0.49 -10.89 17.72
C PHE A 136 -0.83 -10.23 18.07
N VAL A 137 -1.05 -10.02 19.35
CA VAL A 137 -2.20 -9.29 19.87
C VAL A 137 -1.67 -8.16 20.73
N LEU A 138 -2.18 -6.94 20.51
CA LEU A 138 -1.95 -5.85 21.44
C LEU A 138 -2.62 -6.21 22.77
N ARG A 139 -1.97 -5.95 23.90
CA ARG A 139 -2.65 -6.00 25.19
C ARG A 139 -2.31 -4.77 25.98
N ALA A 140 -3.32 -4.33 26.71
CA ALA A 140 -3.26 -3.34 27.76
C ALA A 140 -3.13 -4.06 29.11
N LYS A 141 -2.13 -3.68 29.91
CA LYS A 141 -2.02 -4.14 31.30
C LYS A 141 -1.73 -2.94 32.19
N ALA A 142 -2.45 -2.79 33.30
CA ALA A 142 -2.14 -1.77 34.30
C ALA A 142 -0.65 -1.82 34.66
N ALA A 143 0.01 -0.67 34.63
CA ALA A 143 1.44 -0.57 34.87
C ALA A 143 1.77 -1.00 36.30
N ASP A 144 2.79 -1.84 36.45
CA ASP A 144 3.25 -2.30 37.76
C ASP A 144 4.13 -1.22 38.40
N ASN A 145 3.50 -0.32 39.16
CA ASN A 145 4.18 0.79 39.85
C ASN A 145 5.01 0.33 41.06
N SER A 146 5.24 -0.98 41.26
CA SER A 146 5.94 -1.51 42.44
C SER A 146 7.44 -1.23 42.51
N SER A 147 8.06 -0.69 41.45
CA SER A 147 9.50 -0.40 41.40
C SER A 147 9.88 1.09 41.33
N GLN A 148 8.91 2.01 41.21
CA GLN A 148 9.21 3.44 41.30
C GLN A 148 9.12 3.91 42.76
N ALA A 149 10.26 4.41 43.26
CA ALA A 149 10.44 4.90 44.61
C ALA A 149 9.27 5.80 45.05
N LYS A 150 8.74 5.50 46.24
CA LYS A 150 7.90 6.39 47.04
C LYS A 150 8.55 7.77 47.12
N ASN A 151 8.15 8.70 46.27
CA ASN A 151 8.18 10.12 46.57
C ASN A 151 7.40 10.92 45.53
N THR A 152 6.46 11.71 46.06
CA THR A 152 5.77 12.89 45.48
C THR A 152 4.67 12.66 44.44
N ALA A 153 3.47 13.17 44.81
CA ALA A 153 2.19 13.21 44.09
C ALA A 153 1.58 11.83 43.73
N ALA A 154 0.26 11.69 43.87
CA ALA A 154 -0.45 10.46 43.50
C ALA A 154 -0.07 10.07 42.06
N ALA A 155 0.69 8.99 41.89
CA ALA A 155 1.03 8.49 40.57
C ALA A 155 -0.27 8.21 39.82
N ARG A 156 -0.50 8.93 38.72
CA ARG A 156 -1.69 8.74 37.90
C ARG A 156 -1.70 7.30 37.39
N PRO A 157 -2.87 6.63 37.34
CA PRO A 157 -2.95 5.30 36.75
C PRO A 157 -2.41 5.38 35.32
N SER A 158 -1.60 4.40 34.94
CA SER A 158 -1.10 4.24 33.59
C SER A 158 -1.17 2.78 33.19
N THR A 159 -1.19 2.56 31.89
CA THR A 159 -1.34 1.25 31.28
C THR A 159 -0.18 1.02 30.31
N ASP A 160 0.42 -0.16 30.40
CA ASP A 160 1.42 -0.62 29.45
C ASP A 160 0.72 -1.23 28.23
N ILE A 161 1.06 -0.69 27.06
CA ILE A 161 0.71 -1.26 25.76
C ILE A 161 1.85 -2.17 25.34
N SER A 162 1.53 -3.42 25.05
CA SER A 162 2.51 -4.41 24.63
C SER A 162 1.98 -5.27 23.49
N VAL A 163 2.87 -5.73 22.63
CA VAL A 163 2.58 -6.73 21.61
C VAL A 163 3.02 -8.09 22.11
N PHE A 164 2.12 -9.08 22.06
CA PHE A 164 2.39 -10.45 22.48
C PHE A 164 2.45 -11.37 21.27
N GLY A 165 3.60 -11.97 20.98
CA GLY A 165 3.71 -12.99 19.93
C GLY A 165 4.42 -14.25 20.39
N LYS A 166 4.76 -15.12 19.42
CA LYS A 166 5.42 -16.41 19.69
C LYS A 166 6.76 -16.28 20.41
N LYS A 167 7.50 -15.20 20.16
CA LYS A 167 8.83 -14.93 20.76
C LYS A 167 8.74 -14.20 22.11
N GLY A 168 7.54 -13.92 22.62
CA GLY A 168 7.32 -13.24 23.89
C GLY A 168 6.62 -11.89 23.76
N GLN A 169 6.76 -11.08 24.81
CA GLN A 169 6.15 -9.75 24.93
C GLN A 169 7.15 -8.67 24.51
N VAL A 170 6.69 -7.71 23.71
CA VAL A 170 7.45 -6.51 23.36
C VAL A 170 6.68 -5.30 23.89
N PHE A 171 7.31 -4.55 24.80
CA PHE A 171 6.78 -3.29 25.33
C PHE A 171 6.75 -2.22 24.23
N ILE A 172 5.63 -1.51 24.09
CA ILE A 172 5.42 -0.50 23.07
C ILE A 172 5.41 0.90 23.69
N ALA A 173 4.51 1.12 24.66
CA ALA A 173 4.31 2.42 25.28
C ALA A 173 3.71 2.26 26.68
N ASN A 174 3.94 3.25 27.54
CA ASN A 174 3.19 3.46 28.77
C ASN A 174 2.29 4.68 28.55
N VAL A 175 0.99 4.53 28.73
CA VAL A 175 0.00 5.58 28.47
C VAL A 175 -0.78 5.89 29.75
N PRO A 176 -1.15 7.16 29.99
CA PRO A 176 -1.98 7.51 31.13
C PRO A 176 -3.39 6.92 30.99
N GLY A 177 -3.97 6.52 32.13
CA GLY A 177 -5.33 5.99 32.22
C GLY A 177 -5.46 4.52 31.86
N ASP A 178 -6.70 4.14 31.53
CA ASP A 178 -7.07 2.77 31.18
C ASP A 178 -7.03 2.58 29.66
N ALA A 179 -6.63 1.39 29.23
CA ALA A 179 -6.69 1.02 27.82
C ALA A 179 -7.52 -0.25 27.59
N HIS A 180 -8.26 -0.25 26.49
CA HIS A 180 -9.20 -1.29 26.12
C HIS A 180 -8.97 -1.76 24.69
N LEU A 181 -9.22 -3.04 24.45
CA LEU A 181 -9.19 -3.59 23.09
C LEU A 181 -10.38 -3.05 22.30
N ILE A 182 -10.11 -2.64 21.07
CA ILE A 182 -11.13 -2.23 20.12
C ILE A 182 -11.61 -3.48 19.38
N ASP A 183 -12.93 -3.69 19.32
CA ASP A 183 -13.52 -4.73 18.49
C ASP A 183 -13.21 -4.45 17.01
N LYS A 184 -12.81 -5.48 16.24
CA LYS A 184 -12.56 -5.37 14.80
C LYS A 184 -13.74 -4.75 14.04
N ALA A 185 -14.97 -4.99 14.47
CA ALA A 185 -16.18 -4.40 13.88
C ALA A 185 -16.21 -2.87 13.95
N ASN A 186 -15.40 -2.26 14.83
CA ASN A 186 -15.32 -0.81 15.01
C ASN A 186 -14.06 -0.18 14.40
N PHE A 187 -13.14 -0.96 13.82
CA PHE A 187 -11.88 -0.43 13.26
C PHE A 187 -12.13 0.69 12.25
N THR A 188 -12.97 0.43 11.25
CA THR A 188 -13.24 1.39 10.18
C THR A 188 -13.94 2.66 10.67
N LYS A 189 -14.72 2.58 11.75
CA LYS A 189 -15.38 3.76 12.36
C LYS A 189 -14.37 4.70 13.02
N LEU A 190 -13.29 4.14 13.54
CA LEU A 190 -12.17 4.87 14.14
C LEU A 190 -11.06 5.10 13.13
N GLY A 191 -11.30 4.82 11.85
CA GLY A 191 -10.32 5.02 10.79
C GLY A 191 -9.12 4.07 10.86
N ILE A 192 -9.19 3.01 11.66
CA ILE A 192 -8.20 1.95 11.71
C ILE A 192 -8.40 1.06 10.47
N PRO A 193 -7.33 0.69 9.75
CA PRO A 193 -7.43 -0.20 8.60
C PRO A 193 -8.13 -1.53 8.96
N ALA A 194 -9.08 -1.94 8.12
CA ALA A 194 -9.88 -3.15 8.36
C ALA A 194 -9.03 -4.44 8.41
N ASP A 195 -7.83 -4.40 7.82
CA ASP A 195 -6.85 -5.47 7.81
C ASP A 195 -5.89 -5.44 9.02
N ALA A 196 -6.03 -4.48 9.94
CA ALA A 196 -5.26 -4.46 11.17
C ALA A 196 -5.43 -5.76 11.98
N VAL A 197 -4.32 -6.19 12.58
CA VAL A 197 -4.25 -7.44 13.35
C VAL A 197 -4.99 -7.27 14.67
N SER A 198 -4.72 -6.19 15.39
CA SER A 198 -5.31 -5.82 16.67
C SER A 198 -5.26 -4.31 16.84
N ALA A 199 -6.15 -3.76 17.67
CA ALA A 199 -6.10 -2.37 18.09
C ALA A 199 -6.55 -2.21 19.54
N CYS A 200 -6.08 -1.16 20.20
CA CYS A 200 -6.54 -0.74 21.52
C CYS A 200 -6.60 0.79 21.59
N GLU A 201 -7.53 1.30 22.38
CA GLU A 201 -7.65 2.72 22.72
C GLU A 201 -7.25 2.91 24.18
N ALA A 202 -6.63 4.04 24.48
CA ALA A 202 -6.25 4.46 25.81
C ALA A 202 -6.89 5.81 26.09
N HIS A 203 -7.65 5.88 27.19
CA HIS A 203 -8.37 7.08 27.60
C HIS A 203 -7.68 7.68 28.83
N GLY A 204 -7.16 8.89 28.69
CA GLY A 204 -6.53 9.66 29.77
C GLY A 204 -7.18 11.03 29.98
N ASP A 205 -6.70 11.78 30.97
CA ASP A 205 -7.17 13.15 31.28
C ASP A 205 -6.90 14.12 30.12
N GLY A 206 -7.75 14.12 29.10
CA GLY A 206 -7.76 15.08 27.99
C GLY A 206 -7.08 14.62 26.69
N SER A 207 -6.72 13.35 26.55
CA SER A 207 -6.21 12.80 25.28
C SER A 207 -6.61 11.34 25.10
N ASP A 208 -7.19 11.03 23.95
CA ASP A 208 -7.50 9.65 23.55
C ASP A 208 -6.47 9.21 22.50
N ASP A 209 -5.57 8.32 22.91
CA ASP A 209 -4.62 7.66 22.01
C ASP A 209 -5.23 6.33 21.56
N TYR A 210 -4.93 5.92 20.34
CA TYR A 210 -5.17 4.55 19.90
C TYR A 210 -3.93 3.95 19.28
N PHE A 211 -3.80 2.64 19.43
CA PHE A 211 -2.71 1.86 18.88
C PHE A 211 -3.31 0.77 18.01
N TYR A 212 -2.70 0.53 16.86
CA TYR A 212 -3.04 -0.62 16.03
C TYR A 212 -1.78 -1.21 15.42
N CYS A 213 -1.86 -2.49 15.09
CA CYS A 213 -0.76 -3.18 14.43
C CYS A 213 -1.23 -3.82 13.12
N ILE A 214 -0.35 -3.78 12.13
CA ILE A 214 -0.58 -4.38 10.81
C ILE A 214 0.63 -5.25 10.47
N ASN A 215 0.40 -6.39 9.83
CA ASN A 215 1.49 -7.20 9.30
C ASN A 215 2.24 -6.43 8.21
N SER A 216 3.56 -6.52 8.22
CA SER A 216 4.43 -6.16 7.10
C SER A 216 5.10 -7.41 6.54
N ASP A 217 5.93 -7.26 5.51
CA ASP A 217 6.68 -8.38 4.93
C ASP A 217 7.72 -8.96 5.89
N VAL A 218 8.28 -8.09 6.73
CA VAL A 218 9.39 -8.44 7.62
C VAL A 218 8.94 -8.65 9.06
N GLY A 219 7.69 -8.33 9.38
CA GLY A 219 7.20 -8.39 10.76
C GLY A 219 5.84 -7.75 11.01
N LEU A 220 5.76 -6.99 12.09
CA LEU A 220 4.56 -6.31 12.57
C LEU A 220 4.84 -4.82 12.76
N MET A 221 4.20 -3.99 11.94
CA MET A 221 4.22 -2.54 12.11
C MET A 221 3.20 -2.11 13.16
N ILE A 222 3.60 -1.14 13.97
CA ILE A 222 2.80 -0.60 15.06
C ILE A 222 2.66 0.88 14.84
N PHE A 223 1.42 1.33 14.93
CA PHE A 223 1.01 2.71 14.75
C PHE A 223 0.42 3.23 16.04
N ARG A 224 0.68 4.51 16.31
CA ARG A 224 -0.04 5.30 17.31
C ARG A 224 -0.83 6.36 16.57
N GLY A 225 -2.12 6.46 16.86
CA GLY A 225 -2.95 7.58 16.46
C GLY A 225 -3.53 8.30 17.66
N TRP A 226 -4.07 9.49 17.42
CA TRP A 226 -4.64 10.36 18.45
C TRP A 226 -5.96 10.96 17.95
N PHE A 227 -6.91 11.11 18.86
CA PHE A 227 -8.13 11.87 18.62
C PHE A 227 -7.92 13.33 19.04
N GLU A 228 -8.09 14.27 18.13
CA GLU A 228 -8.18 15.70 18.49
C GLU A 228 -9.65 16.06 18.70
N ALA A 229 -9.99 16.57 19.90
CA ALA A 229 -11.34 17.05 20.18
C ALA A 229 -11.71 18.20 19.24
N GLY A 230 -12.79 18.03 18.45
CA GLY A 230 -13.25 19.03 17.50
C GLY A 230 -12.70 18.88 16.07
N GLN A 231 -12.17 17.72 15.71
CA GLN A 231 -11.67 17.43 14.37
C GLN A 231 -12.74 17.68 13.29
N THR A 232 -12.50 18.68 12.44
CA THR A 232 -13.29 18.98 11.24
C THR A 232 -12.52 18.70 9.94
N GLY A 233 -11.29 18.20 10.04
CA GLY A 233 -10.42 17.88 8.91
C GLY A 233 -10.56 16.42 8.46
N GLU A 234 -10.47 16.18 7.15
CA GLU A 234 -10.32 14.83 6.61
C GLU A 234 -8.88 14.36 6.82
N GLY A 235 -8.69 13.27 7.58
CA GLY A 235 -7.38 12.65 7.75
C GLY A 235 -7.29 11.80 9.00
N LEU A 236 -6.68 10.62 8.85
CA LEU A 236 -6.30 9.79 9.98
C LEU A 236 -4.98 10.32 10.53
N HIS A 237 -4.94 10.68 11.81
CA HIS A 237 -3.69 11.08 12.46
C HIS A 237 -3.06 9.87 13.11
N TRP A 238 -2.09 9.30 12.44
CA TRP A 238 -1.26 8.24 12.99
C TRP A 238 0.18 8.38 12.54
N GLU A 239 1.07 7.83 13.34
CA GLU A 239 2.48 7.66 13.00
C GLU A 239 2.91 6.21 13.23
N LYS A 240 3.82 5.73 12.39
CA LYS A 240 4.48 4.45 12.63
C LYS A 240 5.49 4.64 13.76
N ILE A 241 5.26 3.98 14.90
CA ILE A 241 6.13 4.08 16.07
C ILE A 241 7.16 2.95 16.15
N ARG A 242 6.85 1.78 15.57
CA ARG A 242 7.75 0.63 15.65
C ARG A 242 7.45 -0.41 14.57
N GLU A 243 8.45 -1.21 14.25
CA GLU A 243 8.30 -2.46 13.50
C GLU A 243 9.01 -3.59 14.25
N ILE A 244 8.29 -4.69 14.52
CA ILE A 244 8.81 -5.88 15.20
C ILE A 244 9.05 -6.94 14.15
N LEU A 245 10.30 -7.28 13.89
CA LEU A 245 10.66 -8.31 12.92
C LEU A 245 10.27 -9.71 13.41
N HIS A 246 9.97 -10.61 12.47
CA HIS A 246 9.58 -12.00 12.75
C HIS A 246 10.62 -12.83 13.51
#